data_AF-A0A3C0B089-F1
#
_entry.id   AF-A0A3C0B089-F1
#
_cell.length_a   1.000
_cell.length_b   1.000
_cell.length_c   1.000
_cell.angle_alpha   90.00
_cell.angle_beta   90.00
_cell.angle_gamma   90.00
#
_symmetry.space_group_name_H-M   'P 1'
#
loop_
_entity.id
_entity.type
_entity.pdbx_description
1 polymer ?
#
loop_
_entity_poly.entity_id
_entity_poly.type
_entity_poly.pdbx_seq_one_letter_code
_entity_poly.pdbx_strand_id
1 'polypeptide(L)'
;EAETIVLATEKEADLIILDESLGRFHAKHSGLKVTGTIGILLKAKQLGYINELKPMLFELRTKNVWLSDGFIEKALKFANEK
;
A
#
# COMPACT_ATOMS: atom_id res chain seq x y z
N GLU A 1 9.75 -7.23 -10.41
CA GLU A 1 9.23 -7.53 -9.06
C GLU A 1 9.56 -8.93 -8.53
N ALA A 2 9.88 -9.94 -9.37
CA ALA A 2 10.21 -11.29 -8.90
C ALA A 2 11.43 -11.34 -7.96
N GLU A 3 12.50 -10.60 -8.27
CA GLU A 3 13.69 -10.49 -7.39
C GLU A 3 13.36 -9.90 -6.02
N THR A 4 12.45 -8.91 -5.95
CA THR A 4 11.99 -8.32 -4.69
C THR A 4 11.24 -9.32 -3.83
N ILE A 5 10.43 -10.19 -4.44
CA ILE A 5 9.69 -11.27 -3.76
C ILE A 5 10.66 -12.34 -3.26
N VAL A 6 11.61 -12.76 -4.09
CA VAL A 6 12.65 -13.74 -3.71
C VAL A 6 13.45 -13.20 -2.53
N LEU A 7 13.94 -11.97 -2.61
CA LEU A 7 14.72 -11.35 -1.54
C LEU A 7 13.90 -11.20 -0.25
N ALA A 8 12.64 -10.79 -0.32
CA ALA A 8 11.77 -10.69 0.85
C ALA A 8 11.51 -12.07 1.49
N THR A 9 11.41 -13.12 0.68
CA THR A 9 11.24 -14.50 1.15
C THR A 9 12.52 -15.00 1.83
N GLU A 10 13.68 -14.77 1.22
CA GLU A 10 14.99 -15.12 1.81
C GLU A 10 15.29 -14.35 3.10
N LYS A 11 14.77 -13.14 3.24
CA LYS A 11 14.94 -12.29 4.42
C LYS A 11 13.85 -12.47 5.48
N GLU A 12 12.90 -13.39 5.27
CA GLU A 12 11.74 -13.59 6.15
C GLU A 12 11.01 -12.28 6.46
N ALA A 13 10.88 -11.39 5.47
CA ALA A 13 10.33 -10.06 5.69
C ALA A 13 8.85 -10.12 6.09
N ASP A 14 8.47 -9.41 7.15
CA ASP A 14 7.09 -9.31 7.60
C ASP A 14 6.16 -8.60 6.61
N LEU A 15 6.74 -7.79 5.70
CA LEU A 15 6.02 -6.89 4.81
C LEU A 15 6.80 -6.62 3.51
N ILE A 16 6.09 -6.65 2.39
CA ILE A 16 6.62 -6.27 1.07
C ILE A 16 5.69 -5.25 0.40
N ILE A 17 6.30 -4.22 -0.23
CA ILE A 17 5.60 -3.19 -1.01
C ILE A 17 5.82 -3.50 -2.49
N LEU A 18 4.74 -3.77 -3.22
CA LEU A 18 4.74 -4.09 -4.65
C LEU A 18 3.69 -3.24 -5.36
N ASP A 19 4.05 -2.66 -6.51
CA ASP A 19 3.18 -1.71 -7.22
C ASP A 19 2.43 -2.38 -8.38
N GLU A 20 2.96 -3.46 -8.95
CA GLU A 20 2.35 -4.19 -10.07
C GLU A 20 1.36 -5.28 -9.64
N SER A 21 0.26 -5.45 -10.39
CA SER A 21 -0.80 -6.43 -10.11
C SER A 21 -0.32 -7.88 -10.13
N LEU A 22 0.64 -8.22 -11.01
CA LEU A 22 1.24 -9.56 -11.08
C LEU A 22 2.12 -9.86 -9.86
N GLY A 23 2.95 -8.91 -9.40
CA GLY A 23 3.75 -9.13 -8.20
C GLY A 23 2.90 -9.28 -6.95
N ARG A 24 1.79 -8.51 -6.84
CA ARG A 24 0.81 -8.71 -5.76
C ARG A 24 0.19 -10.11 -5.77
N PHE A 25 -0.06 -10.68 -6.94
CA PHE A 25 -0.59 -12.04 -7.09
C PHE A 25 0.42 -13.10 -6.62
N HIS A 26 1.67 -13.00 -7.06
CA HIS A 26 2.73 -13.92 -6.68
C HIS A 26 3.07 -13.85 -5.19
N ALA A 27 3.21 -12.64 -4.62
CA ALA A 27 3.53 -12.47 -3.21
C ALA A 27 2.41 -12.99 -2.27
N LYS A 28 1.13 -12.83 -2.65
CA LYS A 28 0.02 -13.46 -1.92
C LYS A 28 0.08 -14.98 -1.95
N HIS A 29 0.44 -15.58 -3.09
CA HIS A 29 0.60 -17.03 -3.21
C HIS A 29 1.82 -17.56 -2.44
N SER A 30 2.83 -16.72 -2.23
CA SER A 30 3.99 -17.04 -1.38
C SER A 30 3.75 -16.83 0.13
N GLY A 31 2.52 -16.53 0.55
CA GLY A 31 2.18 -16.35 1.98
C GLY A 31 2.60 -15.00 2.58
N LEU A 32 3.11 -14.06 1.77
CA LEU A 32 3.54 -12.75 2.22
C LEU A 32 2.35 -11.81 2.42
N LYS A 33 2.39 -11.01 3.48
CA LYS A 33 1.46 -9.89 3.66
C LYS A 33 1.83 -8.79 2.68
N VAL A 34 1.04 -8.67 1.63
CA VAL A 34 1.20 -7.63 0.61
C VAL A 34 0.46 -6.37 1.08
N THR A 35 1.20 -5.27 1.27
CA THR A 35 0.60 -3.95 1.47
C THR A 35 1.21 -2.97 0.48
N GLY A 36 0.41 -2.02 -0.02
CA GLY A 36 0.94 -0.89 -0.77
C GLY A 36 1.28 0.28 0.16
N THR A 37 1.92 1.31 -0.39
CA THR A 37 2.15 2.60 0.30
C THR A 37 0.89 3.12 1.00
N ILE A 38 -0.27 2.94 0.36
CA ILE A 38 -1.58 3.38 0.86
C ILE A 38 -2.01 2.62 2.12
N GLY A 39 -1.71 1.32 2.19
CA GLY A 39 -2.02 0.50 3.37
C GLY A 39 -1.18 0.92 4.58
N ILE A 40 0.06 1.38 4.35
CA ILE A 40 0.92 1.96 5.38
C ILE A 40 0.33 3.28 5.88
N LEU A 41 -0.07 4.17 4.97
CA LEU A 41 -0.68 5.46 5.33
C LEU A 41 -1.99 5.26 6.11
N LEU A 42 -2.84 4.33 5.67
CA LEU A 42 -4.04 3.93 6.41
C LEU A 42 -3.73 3.45 7.82
N LYS A 43 -2.71 2.59 7.97
CA LYS A 43 -2.31 2.09 9.28
C LYS A 43 -1.74 3.21 10.16
N ALA A 44 -0.95 4.11 9.58
CA ALA A 44 -0.43 5.28 10.27
C ALA A 44 -1.55 6.19 10.79
N LYS A 45 -2.62 6.38 10.00
CA LYS A 45 -3.82 7.12 10.40
C LYS A 45 -4.55 6.43 11.56
N GLN A 46 -4.76 5.12 11.47
CA GLN A 46 -5.40 4.34 12.53
C GLN A 46 -4.61 4.36 13.84
N LEU A 47 -3.29 4.40 13.76
CA LEU A 47 -2.39 4.48 14.90
C LEU A 47 -2.20 5.92 15.41
N GLY A 48 -2.77 6.93 14.74
CA GLY A 48 -2.66 8.33 15.12
C GLY A 48 -1.32 8.99 14.77
N TYR A 49 -0.48 8.35 13.95
CA TYR A 49 0.79 8.93 13.49
C TYR A 49 0.61 10.02 12.42
N ILE A 50 -0.51 10.00 11.71
CA ILE A 50 -0.89 11.05 10.76
C ILE A 50 -2.31 11.53 11.05
N ASN A 51 -2.55 12.82 10.85
CA ASN A 51 -3.85 13.45 11.12
C ASN A 51 -4.81 13.36 9.95
N GLU A 52 -4.33 13.26 8.71
CA GLU A 52 -5.16 13.24 7.51
C GLU A 52 -4.53 12.34 6.44
N LEU A 53 -5.33 11.45 5.85
CA LEU A 53 -4.92 10.56 4.76
C LEU A 53 -5.05 11.24 3.40
N LYS A 54 -6.12 12.03 3.20
CA LYS A 54 -6.42 12.72 1.95
C LYS A 54 -5.23 13.49 1.34
N PRO A 55 -4.56 14.44 2.03
CA PRO A 55 -3.47 15.20 1.43
C PRO A 55 -2.31 14.31 0.95
N MET A 56 -2.04 13.21 1.66
CA MET A 56 -0.99 12.26 1.29
C MET A 56 -1.36 11.46 0.05
N LEU A 57 -2.64 11.07 -0.11
CA LEU A 57 -3.12 10.42 -1.34
C LEU A 57 -2.98 11.33 -2.56
N PHE A 58 -3.32 12.61 -2.42
CA PHE A 58 -3.17 13.59 -3.49
C PHE A 58 -1.69 13.87 -3.81
N GLU A 59 -0.83 13.94 -2.80
CA GLU A 59 0.62 14.07 -3.01
C GLU A 59 1.23 12.86 -3.74
N LEU A 60 0.78 11.64 -3.44
CA LEU A 60 1.20 10.46 -4.20
C LEU A 60 0.77 10.56 -5.66
N ARG A 61 -0.45 11.04 -5.92
CA ARG A 61 -0.94 11.26 -7.29
C ARG A 61 -0.11 12.30 -8.05
N THR A 62 0.38 13.35 -7.39
CA THR A 62 1.28 14.33 -8.03
C THR A 62 2.68 13.78 -8.26
N LYS A 63 3.11 12.75 -7.51
CA LYS A 63 4.39 12.05 -7.66
C LYS A 63 4.32 10.84 -8.60
N ASN A 64 3.41 10.84 -9.56
CA ASN A 64 3.19 9.76 -10.55
C ASN A 64 2.78 8.40 -9.97
N VAL A 65 2.22 8.34 -8.76
CA VAL A 65 1.60 7.10 -8.26
C VAL A 65 0.19 6.98 -8.85
N TRP A 66 -0.07 5.87 -9.53
CA TRP A 66 -1.36 5.64 -10.18
C TRP A 66 -2.41 5.16 -9.18
N LEU A 67 -3.29 6.07 -8.79
CA LEU A 67 -4.40 5.80 -7.87
C LEU A 67 -5.72 6.05 -8.60
N SER A 68 -6.54 5.03 -8.75
CA SER A 68 -7.89 5.21 -9.30
C SER A 68 -8.78 5.93 -8.29
N ASP A 69 -9.71 6.75 -8.79
CA ASP A 69 -10.60 7.52 -7.91
C ASP A 69 -11.44 6.61 -7.00
N GLY A 70 -11.91 5.46 -7.51
CA GLY A 70 -12.63 4.47 -6.71
C GLY A 70 -11.77 3.78 -5.63
N PHE A 71 -10.44 3.75 -5.80
CA PHE A 71 -9.52 3.28 -4.75
C PHE A 71 -9.28 4.36 -3.70
N ILE A 72 -9.11 5.62 -4.11
CA ILE A 72 -9.01 6.77 -3.20
C ILE A 72 -10.25 6.87 -2.31
N GLU A 73 -11.46 6.79 -2.88
CA GLU A 73 -12.71 6.83 -2.12
C GLU A 73 -12.81 5.70 -1.09
N LYS A 74 -12.42 4.48 -1.47
CA LYS A 74 -12.37 3.36 -0.52
C LYS A 74 -11.38 3.60 0.60
N ALA A 75 -10.19 4.09 0.29
CA ALA A 75 -9.17 4.41 1.29
C ALA A 75 -9.64 5.51 2.25
N LEU A 76 -10.25 6.59 1.75
CA LEU A 76 -10.83 7.65 2.58
C LEU A 76 -11.95 7.12 3.49
N LYS A 77 -12.84 6.26 2.98
CA LYS A 77 -13.85 5.58 3.81
C LYS A 77 -13.24 4.77 4.94
N PHE A 78 -12.17 4.00 4.69
CA PHE A 78 -11.46 3.24 5.73
C PHE A 78 -10.76 4.14 6.76
N ALA A 79 -10.39 5.36 6.38
CA ALA A 79 -9.80 6.37 7.26
C ALA A 79 -10.82 7.23 8.00
N ASN A 80 -12.14 7.00 7.81
CA ASN A 80 -13.22 7.88 8.25
C ASN A 80 -13.06 9.34 7.73
N GLU A 81 -12.55 9.49 6.51
CA GLU A 81 -12.40 10.78 5.82
C GLU A 81 -13.37 10.88 4.62
N LYS A 82 -13.73 12.11 4.23
CA LYS A 82 -14.61 12.42 3.09
C LYS A 82 -13.84 13.04 1.93
#